data_AF-A0A953DYI7-F1
#
_entry.id   AF-A0A953DYI7-F1
#
_cell.length_a   1.000
_cell.length_b   1.000
_cell.length_c   1.000
_cell.angle_alpha   90.00
_cell.angle_beta   90.00
_cell.angle_gamma   90.00
#
_symmetry.space_group_name_H-M   'P 1'
#
loop_
_entity.id
_entity.type
_entity.pdbx_description
1 polymer ?
#
loop_
_entity_poly.entity_id
_entity_poly.type
_entity_poly.pdbx_seq_one_letter_code
_entity_poly.pdbx_strand_id
1 'polypeptide(L)'
;MTGADATVTRRLVEFLQRTDFAGVIFGRKPIEGTFGLDQAGIQSDSAPDVVMAFRWNDAKNQFGVPGMIDADWQRAAGEGTHVTLSRFDMHNLLIAAGPDIRRGKTDELPTGNIDLAPTILHILGIPPAQKMDGRVLFEALVGDENERAAANLRTETRTIDCHRDLPGGVWQQSLKISRVGSTVYLDEGNGEFVPAGQHLR
;
A
#
# COMPACT_ATOMS: atom_id res chain seq x y z
N MET A 1 -23.78 9.73 13.74
CA MET A 1 -22.95 9.97 12.55
C MET A 1 -23.82 9.75 11.32
N THR A 2 -24.09 10.80 10.56
CA THR A 2 -24.72 10.74 9.24
C THR A 2 -23.62 10.43 8.21
N GLY A 3 -23.28 9.15 8.07
CA GLY A 3 -22.37 8.62 7.05
C GLY A 3 -22.70 7.14 6.90
N ALA A 4 -23.31 6.79 5.76
CA ALA A 4 -23.70 5.42 5.35
C ALA A 4 -24.73 5.39 4.21
N ASP A 5 -25.08 6.52 3.57
CA ASP A 5 -26.04 6.50 2.46
C ASP A 5 -25.44 5.77 1.26
N ALA A 6 -25.84 4.51 1.09
CA ALA A 6 -25.34 3.62 0.05
C ALA A 6 -25.53 4.19 -1.36
N THR A 7 -26.55 5.03 -1.58
CA THR A 7 -26.79 5.69 -2.87
C THR A 7 -25.74 6.76 -3.12
N VAL A 8 -25.45 7.59 -2.12
CA VAL A 8 -24.40 8.62 -2.22
C VAL A 8 -23.03 7.97 -2.41
N THR A 9 -22.72 6.93 -1.63
CA THR A 9 -21.46 6.18 -1.73
C THR A 9 -21.26 5.61 -3.14
N ARG A 10 -22.27 4.96 -3.73
CA ARG A 10 -22.17 4.41 -5.09
C ARG A 10 -22.00 5.49 -6.15
N ARG A 11 -22.69 6.62 -6.02
CA ARG A 11 -22.54 7.77 -6.94
C ARG A 11 -21.14 8.38 -6.85
N LEU A 12 -20.58 8.47 -5.65
CA LEU A 12 -19.20 8.93 -5.45
C LEU A 12 -18.20 7.98 -6.11
N VAL A 13 -18.33 6.67 -5.89
CA VAL A 13 -17.44 5.68 -6.51
C VAL A 13 -17.54 5.73 -8.02
N GLU A 14 -18.75 5.78 -8.60
CA GLU A 14 -18.88 5.90 -10.06
C GLU A 14 -18.27 7.20 -10.60
N PHE A 15 -18.41 8.31 -9.88
CA PHE A 15 -17.74 9.57 -10.25
C PHE A 15 -16.22 9.39 -10.27
N LEU A 16 -15.63 8.87 -9.19
CA LEU A 16 -14.18 8.64 -9.09
C LEU A 16 -13.68 7.66 -10.17
N GLN A 17 -14.43 6.59 -10.45
CA GLN A 17 -14.10 5.62 -11.50
C GLN A 17 -14.10 6.20 -12.93
N ARG A 18 -14.50 7.46 -13.11
CA ARG A 18 -14.49 8.18 -14.39
C ARG A 18 -13.49 9.33 -14.43
N THR A 19 -12.78 9.61 -13.34
CA THR A 19 -11.77 10.68 -13.31
C THR A 19 -10.41 10.16 -13.72
N ASP A 20 -9.57 11.08 -14.18
CA ASP A 20 -8.17 10.83 -14.54
C ASP A 20 -7.20 10.96 -13.36
N PHE A 21 -7.68 11.29 -12.16
CA PHE A 21 -6.84 11.42 -10.97
C PHE A 21 -7.03 10.27 -9.95
N ALA A 22 -8.09 9.48 -10.07
CA ALA A 22 -8.33 8.36 -9.16
C ALA A 22 -7.40 7.18 -9.50
N GLY A 23 -6.66 6.71 -8.49
CA GLY A 23 -5.85 5.50 -8.56
C GLY A 23 -6.65 4.33 -7.98
N VAL A 24 -6.28 3.86 -6.79
CA VAL A 24 -7.01 2.77 -6.13
C VAL A 24 -8.17 3.31 -5.29
N ILE A 25 -9.35 2.70 -5.44
CA ILE A 25 -10.54 2.97 -4.64
C ILE A 25 -10.85 1.77 -3.75
N PHE A 26 -11.05 2.05 -2.46
CA PHE A 26 -11.47 1.10 -1.44
C PHE A 26 -12.85 1.44 -0.90
N GLY A 27 -13.72 0.44 -0.80
CA GLY A 27 -15.03 0.54 -0.16
C GLY A 27 -15.04 -0.16 1.20
N ARG A 28 -15.71 0.46 2.19
CA ARG A 28 -15.96 -0.18 3.49
C ARG A 28 -16.90 -1.38 3.39
N LYS A 29 -17.87 -1.28 2.49
CA LYS A 29 -18.76 -2.37 2.07
C LYS A 29 -18.44 -2.73 0.61
N PRO A 30 -18.78 -3.94 0.14
CA PRO A 30 -18.55 -4.32 -1.24
C PRO A 30 -19.21 -3.34 -2.23
N ILE A 31 -18.39 -2.76 -3.12
CA ILE A 31 -18.81 -1.92 -4.24
C ILE A 31 -18.07 -2.42 -5.48
N GLU A 32 -18.78 -2.56 -6.59
CA GLU A 32 -18.22 -3.07 -7.85
C GLU A 32 -17.05 -2.20 -8.35
N GLY A 33 -15.98 -2.83 -8.83
CA GLY A 33 -14.78 -2.13 -9.28
C GLY A 33 -13.93 -1.52 -8.15
N THR A 34 -14.13 -1.94 -6.89
CA THR A 34 -13.36 -1.45 -5.72
C THR A 34 -12.77 -2.60 -4.91
N PHE A 35 -11.76 -2.32 -4.10
CA PHE A 35 -11.22 -3.25 -3.09
C PHE A 35 -11.88 -3.02 -1.72
N GLY A 36 -11.80 -4.01 -0.83
CA GLY A 36 -12.21 -3.84 0.57
C GLY A 36 -11.14 -3.11 1.39
N LEU A 37 -11.55 -2.32 2.40
CA LEU A 37 -10.61 -1.65 3.31
C LEU A 37 -9.68 -2.62 4.07
N ASP A 38 -10.12 -3.86 4.27
CA ASP A 38 -9.33 -4.93 4.88
C ASP A 38 -8.10 -5.30 4.04
N GLN A 39 -8.18 -5.17 2.71
CA GLN A 39 -7.07 -5.47 1.81
C GLN A 39 -5.93 -4.46 1.93
N ALA A 40 -6.22 -3.25 2.44
CA ALA A 40 -5.22 -2.25 2.78
C ALA A 40 -4.90 -2.19 4.29
N GLY A 41 -5.48 -3.08 5.12
CA GLY A 41 -5.25 -3.08 6.56
C GLY A 41 -5.82 -1.87 7.30
N ILE A 42 -6.77 -1.15 6.70
CA ILE A 42 -7.34 0.10 7.23
C ILE A 42 -8.81 -0.02 7.66
N GLN A 43 -9.34 -1.25 7.72
CA GLN A 43 -10.70 -1.49 8.20
C GLN A 43 -10.80 -1.24 9.71
N SER A 44 -11.79 -0.45 10.12
CA SER A 44 -12.10 -0.20 11.53
C SER A 44 -13.55 0.23 11.70
N ASP A 45 -14.02 0.28 12.96
CA ASP A 45 -15.37 0.76 13.29
C ASP A 45 -15.57 2.25 12.91
N SER A 46 -14.49 3.04 12.90
CA SER A 46 -14.48 4.45 12.53
C SER A 46 -14.01 4.72 11.10
N ALA A 47 -13.75 3.68 10.30
CA ALA A 47 -13.26 3.85 8.93
C ALA A 47 -14.29 4.56 8.03
N PRO A 48 -13.85 5.39 7.06
CA PRO A 48 -14.73 6.05 6.12
C PRO A 48 -15.41 5.05 5.17
N ASP A 49 -16.50 5.45 4.52
CA ASP A 49 -17.21 4.59 3.56
C ASP A 49 -16.38 4.30 2.28
N VAL A 50 -15.56 5.27 1.86
CA VAL A 50 -14.69 5.20 0.69
C VAL A 50 -13.33 5.81 1.03
N VAL A 51 -12.25 5.15 0.62
CA VAL A 51 -10.88 5.69 0.60
C VAL A 51 -10.38 5.64 -0.83
N MET A 52 -9.67 6.67 -1.27
CA MET A 52 -9.05 6.72 -2.59
C MET A 52 -7.60 7.15 -2.44
N ALA A 53 -6.71 6.42 -3.12
CA ALA A 53 -5.35 6.85 -3.39
C ALA A 53 -5.28 7.49 -4.78
N PHE A 54 -4.48 8.55 -4.93
CA PHE A 54 -4.32 9.22 -6.23
C PHE A 54 -3.61 8.32 -7.25
N ARG A 55 -3.99 8.48 -8.52
CA ARG A 55 -3.30 7.87 -9.66
C ARG A 55 -1.90 8.46 -9.76
N TRP A 56 -0.93 7.61 -10.05
CA TRP A 56 0.46 8.00 -10.22
C TRP A 56 1.04 7.40 -11.50
N ASN A 57 2.16 7.94 -11.96
CA ASN A 57 2.91 7.39 -13.09
C ASN A 57 4.43 7.60 -12.94
N ASP A 58 5.19 6.97 -13.83
CA ASP A 58 6.65 6.96 -13.84
C ASP A 58 7.29 8.15 -14.57
N ALA A 59 6.50 9.14 -15.00
CA ALA A 59 7.06 10.34 -15.58
C ALA A 59 7.99 11.03 -14.57
N LYS A 60 8.98 11.73 -15.10
CA LYS A 60 9.96 12.47 -14.31
C LYS A 60 9.56 13.93 -14.22
N ASN A 61 9.76 14.53 -13.05
CA ASN A 61 9.63 15.98 -12.88
C ASN A 61 10.79 16.73 -13.58
N GLN A 62 10.77 18.07 -13.49
CA GLN A 62 11.80 18.95 -14.06
C GLN A 62 13.24 18.69 -13.57
N PHE A 63 13.40 17.94 -12.46
CA PHE A 63 14.70 17.55 -11.89
C PHE A 63 15.10 16.11 -12.23
N GLY A 64 14.32 15.41 -13.06
CA GLY A 64 14.58 14.01 -13.44
C GLY A 64 14.14 12.97 -12.41
N VAL A 65 13.40 13.38 -11.37
CA VAL A 65 12.90 12.48 -10.31
C VAL A 65 11.57 11.85 -10.76
N PRO A 66 11.45 10.50 -10.79
CA PRO A 66 10.22 9.81 -11.18
C PRO A 66 9.16 9.84 -10.08
N GLY A 67 7.91 9.55 -10.44
CA GLY A 67 6.78 9.47 -9.50
C GLY A 67 5.91 10.71 -9.55
N MET A 68 5.22 10.92 -10.66
CA MET A 68 4.34 12.07 -10.87
C MET A 68 2.90 11.72 -10.51
N ILE A 69 2.22 12.69 -9.88
CA ILE A 69 0.78 12.65 -9.61
C ILE A 69 0.15 13.98 -9.96
N ASP A 70 -1.14 13.95 -10.27
CA ASP A 70 -1.97 15.15 -10.38
C ASP A 70 -2.71 15.37 -9.06
N ALA A 71 -2.33 16.41 -8.34
CA ALA A 71 -2.93 16.76 -7.06
C ALA A 71 -3.10 18.28 -6.93
N ASP A 72 -4.33 18.73 -6.63
CA ASP A 72 -4.62 20.13 -6.34
C ASP A 72 -4.60 20.37 -4.82
N TRP A 73 -3.40 20.56 -4.27
CA TRP A 73 -3.19 20.80 -2.84
C TRP A 73 -2.52 22.14 -2.56
N GLN A 74 -2.87 23.19 -3.32
CA GLN A 74 -2.26 24.52 -3.16
C GLN A 74 -0.72 24.52 -3.17
N ARG A 75 -0.13 23.57 -3.90
CA ARG A 75 1.32 23.41 -4.07
C ARG A 75 1.68 23.69 -5.52
N ALA A 76 2.83 24.34 -5.74
CA ALA A 76 3.34 24.51 -7.08
C ALA A 76 3.85 23.17 -7.64
N ALA A 77 3.82 23.02 -8.97
CA ALA A 77 4.38 21.86 -9.63
C ALA A 77 5.86 21.67 -9.22
N GLY A 78 6.21 20.47 -8.74
CA GLY A 78 7.55 20.14 -8.28
C GLY A 78 7.81 20.32 -6.78
N GLU A 79 6.85 20.78 -5.98
CA GLU A 79 6.99 20.89 -4.51
C GLU A 79 6.74 19.58 -3.75
N GLY A 80 6.35 18.51 -4.45
CA GLY A 80 6.18 17.18 -3.90
C GLY A 80 4.95 17.02 -2.98
N THR A 81 4.43 15.80 -2.92
CA THR A 81 3.39 15.35 -1.98
C THR A 81 3.42 13.82 -1.88
N HIS A 82 2.70 13.24 -0.93
CA HIS A 82 2.62 11.78 -0.68
C HIS A 82 1.18 11.43 -0.28
N VAL A 83 0.47 10.70 -1.13
CA VAL A 83 -0.96 10.34 -0.97
C VAL A 83 -1.36 9.17 -1.86
N THR A 84 -0.37 8.43 -2.36
CA THR A 84 -0.55 7.41 -3.39
C THR A 84 -0.22 6.03 -2.84
N LEU A 85 -0.58 5.00 -3.61
CA LEU A 85 0.01 3.68 -3.48
C LEU A 85 1.12 3.51 -4.51
N SER A 86 1.87 4.56 -4.85
CA SER A 86 3.02 4.41 -5.73
C SER A 86 4.17 3.75 -4.99
N ARG A 87 5.02 3.03 -5.72
CA ARG A 87 6.26 2.51 -5.13
C ARG A 87 7.17 3.62 -4.58
N PHE A 88 7.00 4.86 -5.03
CA PHE A 88 7.75 6.02 -4.54
C PHE A 88 7.25 6.54 -3.18
N ASP A 89 5.97 6.30 -2.84
CA ASP A 89 5.40 6.60 -1.52
C ASP A 89 5.52 5.41 -0.56
N MET A 90 5.38 4.19 -1.09
CA MET A 90 5.30 2.97 -0.29
C MET A 90 6.67 2.43 0.13
N HIS A 91 7.66 2.43 -0.77
CA HIS A 91 9.00 1.89 -0.46
C HIS A 91 9.85 2.91 0.28
N ASN A 92 9.96 2.72 1.59
CA ASN A 92 10.75 3.56 2.49
C ASN A 92 12.07 2.86 2.89
N LEU A 93 13.02 3.64 3.43
CA LEU A 93 14.31 3.12 3.91
C LEU A 93 14.28 2.87 5.43
N LEU A 94 14.60 1.65 5.84
CA LEU A 94 14.89 1.31 7.23
C LEU A 94 16.41 1.15 7.42
N ILE A 95 16.98 1.86 8.38
CA ILE A 95 18.37 1.69 8.82
C ILE A 95 18.35 1.32 10.30
N ALA A 96 18.99 0.20 10.65
CA ALA A 96 19.15 -0.25 12.03
C ALA A 96 20.64 -0.42 12.37
N ALA A 97 21.01 -0.07 13.59
CA ALA A 97 22.36 -0.24 14.11
C ALA A 97 22.33 -0.47 15.62
N GLY A 98 23.16 -1.41 16.09
CA GLY A 98 23.23 -1.79 17.50
C GLY A 98 24.02 -3.06 17.71
N PRO A 99 24.27 -3.48 18.97
CA PRO A 99 24.97 -4.73 19.27
C PRO A 99 24.18 -5.97 18.79
N ASP A 100 22.85 -5.90 18.79
CA ASP A 100 21.97 -7.00 18.37
C ASP A 100 21.69 -7.01 16.86
N ILE A 101 22.14 -5.99 16.12
CA ILE A 101 21.88 -5.84 14.68
C ILE A 101 23.09 -6.33 13.88
N ARG A 102 22.83 -7.07 12.80
CA ARG A 102 23.89 -7.52 11.87
C ARG A 102 24.57 -6.33 11.21
N ARG A 103 25.90 -6.39 11.16
CA ARG A 103 26.72 -5.34 10.54
C ARG A 103 26.92 -5.57 9.05
N GLY A 104 26.91 -4.49 8.28
CA GLY A 104 27.25 -4.51 6.85
C GLY A 104 26.32 -5.40 6.01
N LYS A 105 25.06 -5.51 6.42
CA LYS A 105 24.03 -6.28 5.71
C LYS A 105 23.01 -5.35 5.09
N THR A 106 22.62 -5.70 3.87
CA THR A 106 21.46 -5.17 3.16
C THR A 106 20.51 -6.34 2.98
N ASP A 107 19.23 -6.11 3.25
CA ASP A 107 18.16 -7.09 3.12
C ASP A 107 17.04 -6.49 2.26
N GLU A 108 16.47 -7.31 1.40
CA GLU A 108 15.42 -6.94 0.42
C GLU A 108 14.08 -7.60 0.77
N LEU A 109 13.98 -8.32 1.89
CA LEU A 109 12.70 -8.79 2.40
C LEU A 109 11.81 -7.59 2.71
N PRO A 110 10.53 -7.62 2.30
CA PRO A 110 9.58 -6.60 2.68
C PRO A 110 9.50 -6.42 4.19
N THR A 111 9.52 -5.15 4.60
CA THR A 111 9.35 -4.71 5.98
C THR A 111 8.46 -3.48 6.01
N GLY A 112 7.89 -3.18 7.18
CA GLY A 112 7.07 -1.99 7.38
C GLY A 112 7.12 -1.49 8.81
N ASN A 113 6.55 -0.30 9.05
CA ASN A 113 6.52 0.31 10.38
C ASN A 113 5.89 -0.60 11.46
N ILE A 114 4.98 -1.49 11.05
CA ILE A 114 4.34 -2.49 11.91
C ILE A 114 5.34 -3.49 12.52
N ASP A 115 6.51 -3.67 11.91
CA ASP A 115 7.55 -4.62 12.34
C ASP A 115 8.51 -4.03 13.38
N LEU A 116 8.50 -2.70 13.56
CA LEU A 116 9.41 -2.02 14.49
C LEU A 116 9.13 -2.43 15.93
N ALA A 117 7.88 -2.32 16.36
CA ALA A 117 7.50 -2.62 17.74
C ALA A 117 7.78 -4.08 18.15
N PRO A 118 7.37 -5.13 17.38
CA PRO A 118 7.71 -6.50 17.74
C PRO A 118 9.23 -6.76 17.73
N THR A 119 9.99 -6.15 16.81
CA THR A 119 11.45 -6.30 16.77
C THR A 119 12.13 -5.66 17.99
N ILE A 120 11.72 -4.47 18.39
CA ILE A 120 12.25 -3.79 19.58
C ILE A 120 11.94 -4.59 20.85
N LEU A 121 10.71 -5.08 20.99
CA LEU A 121 10.32 -5.91 22.14
C LEU A 121 11.15 -7.20 22.23
N HIS A 122 11.41 -7.84 21.08
CA HIS A 122 12.26 -9.03 21.01
C HIS A 122 13.69 -8.74 21.47
N ILE A 123 14.31 -7.64 21.00
CA ILE A 123 15.65 -7.21 21.44
C ILE A 123 15.68 -6.97 22.95
N LEU A 124 14.62 -6.40 23.52
CA LEU A 124 14.52 -6.11 24.95
C LEU A 124 14.17 -7.35 25.80
N GLY A 125 13.87 -8.50 25.19
CA GLY A 125 13.38 -9.68 25.91
C GLY A 125 12.02 -9.48 26.56
N ILE A 126 11.21 -8.55 26.04
CA ILE A 126 9.88 -8.22 26.57
C ILE A 126 8.83 -8.95 25.73
N PRO A 127 7.97 -9.80 26.34
CA PRO A 127 6.89 -10.44 25.59
C PRO A 127 5.83 -9.39 25.20
N PRO A 128 5.26 -9.46 23.98
CA PRO A 128 4.20 -8.55 23.58
C PRO A 128 2.94 -8.79 24.42
N ALA A 129 2.32 -7.71 24.90
CA ALA A 129 1.11 -7.80 25.72
C ALA A 129 -0.11 -8.30 24.93
N GLN A 130 -0.10 -8.13 23.61
CA GLN A 130 -1.13 -8.58 22.70
C GLN A 130 -0.50 -8.93 21.34
N LYS A 131 -1.23 -9.66 20.51
CA LYS A 131 -0.81 -9.95 19.13
C LYS A 131 -0.59 -8.63 18.36
N MET A 132 0.53 -8.54 17.66
CA MET A 132 0.87 -7.44 16.75
C MET A 132 0.71 -7.91 15.30
N ASP A 133 0.41 -6.98 14.39
CA ASP A 133 0.24 -7.27 12.97
C ASP A 133 1.58 -7.54 12.25
N GLY A 134 2.64 -6.85 12.71
CA GLY A 134 4.00 -7.03 12.19
C GLY A 134 4.70 -8.27 12.72
N ARG A 135 5.87 -8.53 12.15
CA ARG A 135 6.78 -9.63 12.52
C ARG A 135 8.06 -9.09 13.15
N VAL A 136 8.77 -9.94 13.86
CA VAL A 136 10.16 -9.66 14.22
C VAL A 136 11.02 -9.77 12.96
N LEU A 137 11.87 -8.79 12.72
CA LEU A 137 12.84 -8.78 11.63
C LEU A 137 14.07 -9.63 11.97
N PHE A 138 13.88 -10.93 12.16
CA PHE A 138 14.94 -11.87 12.57
C PHE A 138 16.16 -11.86 11.63
N GLU A 139 15.94 -11.61 10.34
CA GLU A 139 16.97 -11.48 9.33
C GLU A 139 17.97 -10.33 9.62
N ALA A 140 17.54 -9.31 10.37
CA ALA A 140 18.36 -8.17 10.76
C ALA A 140 19.15 -8.42 12.05
N LEU A 141 18.83 -9.46 12.82
CA LEU A 141 19.36 -9.70 14.16
C LEU A 141 20.52 -10.71 14.17
N VAL A 142 21.47 -10.54 15.09
CA VAL A 142 22.57 -11.48 15.31
C VAL A 142 22.13 -12.68 16.16
N GLY A 143 22.88 -13.78 16.09
CA GLY A 143 22.71 -14.95 16.98
C GLY A 143 21.93 -16.12 16.34
N ASP A 144 22.37 -17.34 16.64
CA ASP A 144 21.96 -18.58 15.98
C ASP A 144 20.44 -18.82 15.97
N GLU A 145 19.74 -18.43 17.03
CA GLU A 145 18.28 -18.55 17.12
C GLU A 145 17.57 -17.65 16.10
N ASN A 146 18.00 -16.40 15.99
CA ASN A 146 17.47 -15.45 15.02
C ASN A 146 17.79 -15.89 13.59
N GLU A 147 18.99 -16.45 13.35
CA GLU A 147 19.35 -16.98 12.02
C GLU A 147 18.45 -18.14 11.61
N ARG A 148 18.19 -19.08 12.54
CA ARG A 148 17.28 -20.20 12.30
C ARG A 148 15.86 -19.73 12.04
N ALA A 149 15.39 -18.73 12.78
CA ALA A 149 14.07 -18.14 12.57
C ALA A 149 13.96 -17.46 11.19
N ALA A 150 15.05 -16.84 10.71
CA ALA A 150 15.10 -16.19 9.41
C ALA A 150 15.28 -17.17 8.21
N ALA A 151 15.82 -18.37 8.44
CA ALA A 151 16.28 -19.27 7.37
C ALA A 151 15.21 -19.62 6.30
N ASN A 152 13.95 -19.65 6.71
CA ASN A 152 12.82 -20.02 5.85
C ASN A 152 11.95 -18.82 5.43
N LEU A 153 12.35 -17.58 5.77
CA LEU A 153 11.62 -16.40 5.33
C LEU A 153 11.72 -16.27 3.81
N ARG A 154 10.57 -16.18 3.15
CA ARG A 154 10.46 -15.97 1.72
C ARG A 154 9.40 -14.90 1.47
N THR A 155 9.61 -14.16 0.40
CA THR A 155 8.63 -13.19 -0.10
C THR A 155 7.72 -13.89 -1.09
N GLU A 156 6.42 -13.80 -0.84
CA GLU A 156 5.38 -14.16 -1.80
C GLU A 156 4.72 -12.88 -2.29
N THR A 157 4.89 -12.56 -3.57
CA THR A 157 4.27 -11.40 -4.20
C THR A 157 3.11 -11.84 -5.06
N ARG A 158 2.01 -11.10 -4.99
CA ARG A 158 0.87 -11.26 -5.89
C ARG A 158 0.31 -9.90 -6.28
N THR A 159 -0.29 -9.85 -7.45
CA THR A 159 -1.13 -8.73 -7.88
C THR A 159 -2.58 -9.19 -7.85
N ILE A 160 -3.46 -8.35 -7.32
CA ILE A 160 -4.90 -8.53 -7.41
C ILE A 160 -5.48 -7.40 -8.24
N ASP A 161 -6.45 -7.73 -9.08
CA ASP A 161 -7.07 -6.80 -10.01
C ASP A 161 -8.58 -6.78 -9.80
N CYS A 162 -9.18 -5.63 -10.07
CA CYS A 162 -10.62 -5.44 -10.10
C CYS A 162 -10.99 -4.52 -11.25
N HIS A 163 -12.10 -4.80 -11.93
CA HIS A 163 -12.63 -3.95 -12.99
C HIS A 163 -14.13 -3.78 -12.88
N ARG A 164 -14.65 -2.78 -13.59
CA ARG A 164 -16.08 -2.52 -13.75
C ARG A 164 -16.36 -1.92 -15.12
N ASP A 165 -17.27 -2.55 -15.84
CA ASP A 165 -17.79 -2.00 -17.09
C ASP A 165 -18.68 -0.79 -16.80
N LEU A 166 -18.42 0.32 -17.49
CA LEU A 166 -19.18 1.56 -17.38
C LEU A 166 -19.58 2.05 -18.77
N PRO A 167 -20.66 2.85 -18.89
CA PRO A 167 -20.94 3.56 -20.13
C PRO A 167 -19.73 4.37 -20.59
N GLY A 168 -19.21 4.04 -21.78
CA GLY A 168 -18.09 4.74 -22.42
C GLY A 168 -16.69 4.19 -22.10
N GLY A 169 -16.54 3.11 -21.33
CA GLY A 169 -15.23 2.54 -21.03
C GLY A 169 -15.22 1.53 -19.87
N VAL A 170 -14.03 1.14 -19.43
CA VAL A 170 -13.84 0.19 -18.34
C VAL A 170 -13.02 0.86 -17.24
N TRP A 171 -13.50 0.82 -16.00
CA TRP A 171 -12.65 1.11 -14.86
C TRP A 171 -11.83 -0.13 -14.52
N GLN A 172 -10.52 0.03 -14.29
CA GLN A 172 -9.63 -1.02 -13.82
C GLN A 172 -8.71 -0.51 -12.71
N GLN A 173 -8.43 -1.35 -11.72
CA GLN A 173 -7.46 -1.06 -10.67
C GLN A 173 -6.74 -2.33 -10.21
N SER A 174 -5.53 -2.14 -9.69
CA SER A 174 -4.66 -3.22 -9.22
C SER A 174 -4.02 -2.88 -7.87
N LEU A 175 -3.72 -3.92 -7.10
CA LEU A 175 -2.90 -3.87 -5.90
C LEU A 175 -1.85 -4.97 -5.95
N LYS A 176 -0.59 -4.57 -5.86
CA LYS A 176 0.53 -5.47 -5.68
C LYS A 176 0.87 -5.56 -4.20
N ILE A 177 0.94 -6.80 -3.73
CA ILE A 177 1.05 -7.12 -2.31
C ILE A 177 2.14 -8.16 -2.14
N SER A 178 3.04 -7.92 -1.20
CA SER A 178 4.02 -8.90 -0.76
C SER A 178 3.67 -9.46 0.61
N ARG A 179 4.05 -10.71 0.84
CA ARG A 179 3.87 -11.42 2.11
C ARG A 179 5.20 -12.03 2.54
N VAL A 180 5.54 -11.86 3.83
CA VAL A 180 6.66 -12.56 4.47
C VAL A 180 6.11 -13.28 5.70
N GLY A 181 6.09 -14.61 5.64
CA GLY A 181 5.40 -15.42 6.65
C GLY A 181 3.91 -15.06 6.72
N SER A 182 3.43 -14.58 7.88
CA SER A 182 2.04 -14.14 8.04
C SER A 182 1.81 -12.67 7.70
N THR A 183 2.86 -11.85 7.63
CA THR A 183 2.76 -10.39 7.52
C THR A 183 2.63 -9.97 6.06
N VAL A 184 1.77 -8.99 5.80
CA VAL A 184 1.38 -8.52 4.47
C VAL A 184 1.79 -7.06 4.32
N TYR A 185 2.37 -6.73 3.17
CA TYR A 185 2.86 -5.41 2.81
C TYR A 185 2.23 -4.99 1.49
N LEU A 186 1.79 -3.74 1.39
CA LEU A 186 1.38 -3.14 0.13
C LEU A 186 2.63 -2.61 -0.59
N ASP A 187 2.89 -3.12 -1.78
CA ASP A 187 4.06 -2.70 -2.57
C ASP A 187 3.70 -1.47 -3.42
N GLU A 188 2.61 -1.60 -4.18
CA GLU A 188 2.06 -0.52 -4.98
C GLU A 188 0.61 -0.82 -5.37
N GLY A 189 -0.10 0.18 -5.88
CA GLY A 189 -1.44 0.06 -6.43
C GLY A 189 -1.74 1.23 -7.34
N ASN A 190 -2.53 0.99 -8.38
CA ASN A 190 -2.96 2.03 -9.28
C ASN A 190 -4.34 1.72 -9.87
N GLY A 191 -4.94 2.69 -10.52
CA GLY A 191 -6.20 2.51 -11.24
C GLY A 191 -6.37 3.55 -12.31
N GLU A 192 -7.26 3.26 -13.26
CA GLU A 192 -7.59 4.16 -14.35
C GLU A 192 -8.93 3.80 -15.00
N PHE A 193 -9.54 4.80 -15.61
CA PHE A 193 -10.64 4.61 -16.55
C PHE A 193 -10.09 4.52 -17.97
N VAL A 194 -10.39 3.43 -18.67
CA VAL A 194 -10.00 3.20 -20.06
C VAL A 194 -11.20 3.45 -20.98
N PRO A 195 -11.20 4.53 -21.79
CA PRO A 195 -12.29 4.81 -22.72
C PRO A 195 -12.48 3.72 -23.78
N ALA A 196 -13.74 3.48 -24.15
CA ALA A 196 -14.11 2.55 -25.21
C ALA A 196 -13.44 2.96 -26.53
N GLY A 197 -12.75 2.01 -27.18
CA GLY A 197 -12.04 2.25 -28.45
C GLY A 197 -10.53 2.48 -28.33
N GLN A 198 -9.96 2.50 -27.11
CA GLN A 198 -8.50 2.58 -26.90
C GLN A 198 -7.78 1.21 -26.79
N HIS A 199 -8.44 0.07 -27.04
CA HIS A 199 -7.82 -1.27 -27.05
C HIS A 199 -6.89 -1.57 -28.25
N LEU A 200 -6.29 -0.55 -28.87
CA LEU A 200 -5.30 -0.73 -29.94
C LEU A 200 -4.10 0.17 -29.70
N ARG A 201 -3.08 -0.38 -29.04
CA ARG A 201 -1.66 -0.21 -29.37
C ARG A 201 -0.81 -1.21 -28.61
#